data_AF-J9GI75-F1
#
_entry.id   AF-J9GI75-F1
#
_cell.length_a   1.000
_cell.length_b   1.000
_cell.length_c   1.000
_cell.angle_alpha   90.00
_cell.angle_beta   90.00
_cell.angle_gamma   90.00
#
_symmetry.space_group_name_H-M   'P 1'
#
loop_
_entity.id
_entity.type
_entity.pdbx_description
1 polymer ?
#
loop_
_entity_poly.entity_id
_entity_poly.type
_entity_poly.pdbx_seq_one_letter_code
_entity_poly.pdbx_strand_id
1 'polypeptide(L)'
;MKKFGKMAGKALIFCAVMMLLCSFAYPLALTGASQLAMKEKANGNLIDKEGNPTTDSKEAVGSALVGQEFTEDYYFQGRPSAVGYNNYTEEELKNGEYSGVSSGSYN
;
A
#
# COMPACT_ATOMS: atom_id res chain seq x y z
N MET A 1 16.88 44.60 13.86
CA MET A 1 16.40 43.35 14.53
C MET A 1 14.90 43.09 14.39
N LYS A 2 13.98 44.03 14.66
CA LYS A 2 12.51 43.78 14.55
C LYS A 2 12.00 43.31 13.18
N LYS A 3 12.65 43.71 12.08
CA LYS A 3 12.33 43.25 10.71
C LYS A 3 12.64 41.75 10.52
N PHE A 4 13.75 41.28 11.10
CA PHE A 4 14.18 39.87 11.00
C PHE A 4 13.21 38.92 11.70
N GLY A 5 12.78 39.25 12.94
CA GLY A 5 11.80 38.44 13.66
C GLY A 5 10.44 38.33 12.94
N LYS A 6 9.97 39.43 12.31
CA LYS A 6 8.74 39.39 11.49
C LYS A 6 8.88 38.53 10.23
N MET A 7 10.07 38.49 9.62
CA MET A 7 10.33 37.62 8.45
C MET A 7 10.40 36.15 8.88
N ALA A 8 11.10 35.85 9.97
CA ALA A 8 11.18 34.49 10.53
C ALA A 8 9.79 33.94 10.91
N GLY A 9 8.94 34.74 11.56
CA GLY A 9 7.56 34.34 11.88
C GLY A 9 6.73 34.02 10.64
N LYS A 10 6.84 34.82 9.57
CA LYS A 10 6.15 34.54 8.29
C LYS A 10 6.66 33.26 7.63
N ALA A 11 7.97 33.03 7.66
CA ALA A 11 8.56 31.80 7.13
C ALA A 11 8.05 30.56 7.88
N LEU A 12 7.98 30.62 9.23
CA LEU A 12 7.43 29.53 10.03
C LEU A 12 5.96 29.24 9.73
N ILE A 13 5.14 30.28 9.56
CA ILE A 13 3.73 30.11 9.17
C ILE A 13 3.64 29.46 7.79
N PHE A 14 4.43 29.91 6.82
CA PHE A 14 4.47 29.30 5.49
C PHE A 14 4.86 27.82 5.56
N CYS A 15 5.92 27.49 6.32
CA CYS A 15 6.33 26.11 6.54
C CYS A 15 5.21 25.27 7.17
N ALA A 16 4.52 25.79 8.18
CA ALA A 16 3.40 25.10 8.82
C ALA A 16 2.23 24.86 7.85
N VAL A 17 1.89 25.86 7.02
CA VAL A 17 0.85 25.73 6.00
C VAL A 17 1.23 24.69 4.96
N MET A 18 2.46 24.72 4.45
CA MET A 18 2.95 23.72 3.49
C MET A 18 3.00 22.33 4.09
N MET A 19 3.39 22.21 5.36
CA MET A 19 3.37 20.92 6.06
C MET A 19 1.94 20.37 6.11
N LEU A 20 0.97 21.15 6.57
CA LEU A 20 -0.43 20.72 6.63
C LEU A 20 -1.01 20.39 5.25
N LEU A 21 -0.67 21.18 4.23
CA LEU A 21 -1.15 20.96 2.88
C LEU A 21 -0.59 19.66 2.30
N CYS A 22 0.72 19.44 2.41
CA CYS A 22 1.37 18.29 1.79
C CYS A 22 1.19 16.98 2.58
N SER A 23 1.06 17.02 3.90
CA SER A 23 0.90 15.80 4.71
C SER A 23 -0.55 15.43 5.00
N PHE A 24 -1.48 16.39 5.00
CA PHE A 24 -2.89 16.11 5.28
C PHE A 24 -3.80 16.44 4.10
N ALA A 25 -3.85 17.70 3.68
CA ALA A 25 -4.87 18.12 2.70
C ALA A 25 -4.74 17.35 1.38
N TYR A 26 -3.52 17.25 0.86
CA TYR A 26 -3.26 16.56 -0.40
C TYR A 26 -3.46 15.04 -0.31
N PRO A 27 -2.85 14.29 0.64
CA PRO A 27 -3.05 12.84 0.74
C PRO A 27 -4.52 12.47 1.00
N LEU A 28 -5.24 13.22 1.83
CA LEU A 28 -6.66 12.96 2.10
C LEU A 28 -7.53 13.22 0.87
N ALA A 29 -7.29 14.33 0.16
CA ALA A 29 -8.02 14.63 -1.07
C ALA A 29 -7.78 13.55 -2.14
N LEU A 30 -6.52 13.15 -2.33
CA LEU A 30 -6.16 12.11 -3.30
C LEU A 30 -6.74 10.75 -2.91
N THR A 31 -6.69 10.38 -1.63
CA THR A 31 -7.26 9.13 -1.12
C THR A 31 -8.77 9.11 -1.30
N GLY A 32 -9.45 10.20 -0.92
CA GLY A 32 -10.89 10.33 -1.08
C GLY A 32 -11.32 10.25 -2.55
N ALA A 33 -10.65 10.99 -3.44
CA ALA A 33 -10.93 10.95 -4.87
C ALA A 33 -10.70 9.54 -5.46
N SER A 34 -9.61 8.87 -5.07
CA SER A 34 -9.28 7.53 -5.56
C SER A 34 -10.29 6.48 -5.08
N GLN A 35 -10.74 6.57 -3.82
CA GLN A 35 -11.75 5.65 -3.28
C GLN A 35 -13.12 5.82 -3.94
N LEU A 36 -13.48 7.05 -4.34
CA LEU A 36 -14.75 7.33 -5.02
C LEU A 36 -14.74 6.92 -6.50
N ALA A 37 -13.62 7.13 -7.20
CA ALA A 37 -13.53 6.90 -8.64
C ALA A 37 -13.05 5.48 -9.00
N MET A 38 -12.14 4.89 -8.19
CA MET A 38 -11.40 3.69 -8.53
C MET A 38 -11.14 2.81 -7.30
N LYS A 39 -12.20 2.45 -6.57
CA LYS A 39 -12.10 1.74 -5.30
C LYS A 39 -11.23 0.47 -5.36
N GLU A 40 -11.41 -0.39 -6.35
CA GLU A 40 -10.61 -1.64 -6.47
C GLU A 40 -9.11 -1.35 -6.58
N LYS A 41 -8.72 -0.39 -7.43
CA LYS A 41 -7.32 0.01 -7.61
C LYS A 41 -6.75 0.70 -6.37
N ALA A 42 -7.54 1.57 -5.74
CA ALA A 42 -7.15 2.29 -4.54
C ALA A 42 -6.90 1.34 -3.35
N ASN A 43 -7.57 0.18 -3.33
CA ASN A 43 -7.39 -0.86 -2.32
C ASN A 43 -6.45 -2.00 -2.77
N GLY A 44 -5.70 -1.82 -3.87
CA GLY A 44 -4.62 -2.75 -4.25
C GLY A 44 -5.01 -3.86 -5.23
N ASN A 45 -6.16 -3.78 -5.90
CA ASN A 45 -6.66 -4.79 -6.87
C ASN A 45 -6.66 -6.21 -6.30
N LEU A 46 -7.19 -6.38 -5.09
CA LEU A 46 -7.26 -7.70 -4.45
C LEU A 46 -8.19 -8.63 -5.21
N ILE A 47 -7.91 -9.92 -5.16
CA ILE A 47 -8.71 -10.98 -5.78
C ILE A 47 -9.09 -12.05 -4.76
N ASP A 48 -10.31 -12.58 -4.88
CA ASP A 48 -10.79 -13.74 -4.12
C ASP A 48 -10.33 -15.07 -4.74
N LYS A 49 -10.66 -16.19 -4.10
CA LYS A 49 -10.28 -17.54 -4.55
C LYS A 49 -10.92 -17.94 -5.89
N GLU A 50 -12.01 -17.29 -6.28
CA GLU A 50 -12.65 -17.44 -7.59
C GLU A 50 -12.01 -16.53 -8.66
N GLY A 51 -11.11 -15.62 -8.27
CA GLY A 51 -10.43 -14.67 -9.14
C GLY A 51 -11.19 -13.37 -9.40
N ASN A 52 -12.26 -13.09 -8.65
CA ASN A 52 -13.01 -11.84 -8.76
C ASN A 52 -12.37 -10.73 -7.91
N PRO A 53 -12.51 -9.45 -8.32
CA PRO A 53 -12.07 -8.33 -7.50
C PRO A 53 -12.77 -8.30 -6.14
N THR A 54 -12.00 -8.10 -5.07
CA THR A 54 -12.52 -7.92 -3.72
C THR A 54 -11.86 -6.72 -3.04
N THR A 55 -12.54 -6.16 -2.04
CA THR A 55 -11.95 -5.17 -1.12
C THR A 55 -11.91 -5.68 0.32
N ASP A 56 -12.38 -6.91 0.56
CA ASP A 56 -12.30 -7.55 1.86
C ASP A 56 -10.95 -8.28 1.98
N SER A 57 -10.13 -7.86 2.94
CA SER A 57 -8.82 -8.45 3.17
C SER A 57 -8.88 -9.89 3.69
N LYS A 58 -10.02 -10.34 4.22
CA LYS A 58 -10.20 -11.71 4.71
C LYS A 58 -10.49 -12.70 3.60
N GLU A 59 -11.22 -12.25 2.58
CA GLU A 59 -11.57 -13.05 1.42
C GLU A 59 -10.49 -12.98 0.33
N ALA A 60 -9.59 -11.98 0.42
CA ALA A 60 -8.50 -11.81 -0.53
C ALA A 60 -7.46 -12.94 -0.40
N VAL A 61 -7.19 -13.62 -1.51
CA VAL A 61 -6.11 -14.60 -1.63
C VAL A 61 -4.89 -14.04 -2.36
N GLY A 62 -5.03 -12.87 -2.98
CA GLY A 62 -3.98 -12.28 -3.82
C GLY A 62 -4.29 -10.85 -4.27
N SER A 63 -3.40 -10.30 -5.10
CA SER A 63 -3.65 -9.10 -5.89
C SER A 63 -3.35 -9.41 -7.34
N ALA A 64 -4.17 -8.88 -8.25
CA ALA A 64 -3.97 -9.05 -9.70
C ALA A 64 -2.63 -8.45 -10.20
N LEU A 65 -1.97 -7.61 -9.40
CA LEU A 65 -0.71 -6.94 -9.75
C LEU A 65 0.51 -7.55 -9.05
N VAL A 66 0.33 -8.51 -8.15
CA VAL A 66 1.38 -9.06 -7.30
C VAL A 66 1.54 -10.55 -7.57
N GLY A 67 2.77 -10.96 -7.89
CA GLY A 67 3.09 -12.38 -8.09
C GLY A 67 3.22 -13.13 -6.76
N GLN A 68 2.94 -14.43 -6.80
CA GLN A 68 3.11 -15.36 -5.68
C GLN A 68 4.09 -16.47 -6.07
N GLU A 69 4.64 -17.14 -5.07
CA GLU A 69 5.49 -18.30 -5.30
C GLU A 69 4.61 -19.53 -5.57
N PHE A 70 4.77 -20.12 -6.75
CA PHE A 70 4.06 -21.32 -7.16
C PHE A 70 5.07 -22.46 -7.37
N THR A 71 5.13 -23.40 -6.43
CA THR A 71 6.10 -24.50 -6.44
C THR A 71 5.56 -25.78 -7.07
N GLU A 72 4.24 -25.91 -7.17
CA GLU A 72 3.60 -27.13 -7.63
C GLU A 72 3.58 -27.26 -9.16
N ASP A 73 3.70 -28.49 -9.66
CA ASP A 73 3.82 -28.80 -11.10
C ASP A 73 2.61 -28.37 -11.94
N TYR A 74 1.44 -28.20 -11.32
CA TYR A 74 0.20 -27.83 -12.00
C TYR A 74 -0.02 -26.31 -12.09
N TYR A 75 0.89 -25.50 -11.53
CA TYR A 75 0.85 -24.05 -11.67
C TYR A 75 1.79 -23.54 -12.77
N PHE A 76 1.46 -22.38 -13.31
CA PHE A 76 2.41 -21.63 -14.14
C PHE A 76 3.56 -21.12 -13.30
N GLN A 77 4.77 -21.37 -13.77
CA GLN A 77 5.99 -20.97 -13.10
C GLN A 77 6.28 -19.48 -13.36
N GLY A 78 6.42 -18.73 -12.27
CA GLY A 78 6.78 -17.31 -12.30
C GLY A 78 8.23 -17.07 -12.71
N ARG A 79 8.63 -15.80 -12.79
CA ARG A 79 10.05 -15.44 -12.98
C ARG A 79 10.80 -15.69 -11.67
N PRO A 80 12.09 -16.07 -11.68
CA PRO A 80 12.86 -16.13 -10.45
C PRO A 80 12.87 -14.78 -9.72
N SER A 81 12.63 -14.79 -8.41
CA SER A 81 12.72 -13.61 -7.54
C SER A 81 13.88 -13.77 -6.57
N ALA A 82 14.75 -12.75 -6.47
CA ALA A 82 15.84 -12.75 -5.51
C ALA A 82 15.34 -12.65 -4.06
N VAL A 83 14.16 -12.05 -3.85
CA VAL A 83 13.51 -11.85 -2.53
C VAL A 83 12.44 -12.88 -2.19
N GLY A 84 12.22 -13.86 -3.08
CA GLY A 84 11.01 -14.66 -3.04
C GLY A 84 9.77 -13.82 -3.40
N TYR A 85 8.61 -14.47 -3.48
CA TYR A 85 7.34 -13.77 -3.75
C TYR A 85 6.45 -13.67 -2.52
N ASN A 86 6.60 -14.54 -1.53
CA ASN A 86 5.75 -14.59 -0.35
C ASN A 86 6.53 -14.04 0.86
N ASN A 87 5.97 -13.07 1.58
CA ASN A 87 6.58 -12.50 2.79
C ASN A 87 6.26 -13.26 4.08
N TYR A 88 5.25 -14.12 4.05
CA TYR A 88 4.73 -14.78 5.25
C TYR A 88 4.95 -16.28 5.16
N THR A 89 5.38 -16.87 6.27
CA THR A 89 5.42 -18.31 6.49
C THR A 89 4.05 -18.85 6.91
N GLU A 90 3.85 -20.16 6.80
CA GLU A 90 2.62 -20.80 7.29
C GLU A 90 2.42 -20.63 8.80
N GLU A 91 3.51 -20.50 9.56
CA GLU A 91 3.46 -20.30 11.01
C GLU A 91 2.95 -18.89 11.36
N GLU A 92 3.41 -17.87 10.63
CA GLU A 92 2.96 -16.47 10.75
C GLU A 92 1.51 -16.27 10.26
N LEU A 93 1.02 -17.14 9.37
CA LEU A 93 -0.38 -17.18 9.04
C LEU A 93 -1.23 -17.72 10.20
N LYS A 94 -0.76 -18.78 10.87
CA LYS A 94 -1.49 -19.45 11.95
C LYS A 94 -1.48 -18.66 13.26
N ASN A 95 -0.44 -17.87 13.51
CA ASN A 95 -0.29 -17.08 14.74
C ASN A 95 -1.01 -15.70 14.65
N GLY A 96 -1.52 -15.33 13.48
CA GLY A 96 -2.25 -14.08 13.25
C GLY A 96 -1.38 -12.86 12.90
N GLU A 97 -0.09 -13.05 12.61
CA GLU A 97 0.81 -11.98 12.15
C GLU A 97 0.62 -11.61 10.67
N TYR A 98 -0.15 -12.42 9.93
CA TYR A 98 -0.57 -12.13 8.57
C TYR A 98 -1.39 -10.84 8.49
N SER A 99 -0.81 -9.81 7.87
CA SER A 99 -1.46 -8.50 7.69
C SER A 99 -2.15 -8.31 6.34
N GLY A 100 -2.06 -9.30 5.45
CA GLY A 100 -2.65 -9.29 4.11
C GLY A 100 -1.69 -9.70 3.02
N VAL A 101 -2.15 -9.57 1.76
CA VAL A 101 -1.39 -9.95 0.58
C VAL A 101 -0.25 -8.97 0.34
N SER A 102 0.99 -9.45 0.35
CA SER A 102 2.20 -8.64 0.10
C SER A 102 3.30 -9.49 -0.52
N SER A 103 4.00 -8.98 -1.53
CA SER A 103 5.21 -9.63 -2.08
C SER A 103 6.50 -9.10 -1.49
N GLY A 104 7.48 -9.98 -1.32
CA GLY A 104 8.81 -9.63 -0.83
C GLY A 104 9.46 -8.51 -1.63
N SER A 105 10.14 -7.60 -0.93
CA SER A 105 10.90 -6.49 -1.49
C SER A 105 12.17 -6.27 -0.65
N TYR A 106 13.31 -6.00 -1.30
CA TYR A 106 14.55 -5.57 -0.63
C TYR A 106 14.55 -4.07 -0.24
N ASN A 107 13.46 -3.35 -0.54
CA ASN A 107 13.31 -1.92 -0.22
C ASN A 107 12.55 -1.72 1.08
#